data_AF-A0A2E3X0B2-F1
#
_entry.id   AF-A0A2E3X0B2-F1
#
_cell.length_a   1.000
_cell.length_b   1.000
_cell.length_c   1.000
_cell.angle_alpha   90.00
_cell.angle_beta   90.00
_cell.angle_gamma   90.00
#
_symmetry.space_group_name_H-M   'P 1'
#
loop_
_entity.id
_entity.type
_entity.pdbx_description
1 polymer ?
#
loop_
_entity_poly.entity_id
_entity_poly.type
_entity_poly.pdbx_seq_one_letter_code
_entity_poly.pdbx_strand_id
1 'polypeptide(L)'
;MPIGTDDPDVHLAWILDSLGLIRRRGQGDSVEDSRGALHRLMRDQFLTEPRRGWDSRTLQEAAGMSSTALHHQLVKLRSAGILSVITEDRWKHHVLRNGSLPNTIELIANQARTILKQRLTAFDNRIVESNDRMTLEALQQGTEDLSFRISIAEAGPMEEGDDELHHLMRDLGYCGSRGRIEDDLALRTFDVLANSLRPITTDVLMDKTSETRTRILGVLDRFRASHMVERVLLSDRIPHDVFVGLTHQWASRGERWLLGRGGLGRLDEGVATTLIDALKQGRLTTESVEDVLKDVDLEARCLLVNTLGGRVPYGYRLAGKDAATVKRKIEDRVDRLLRRLEMITEKYVDLIQ
;
A
#
# COMPACT_ATOMS: atom_id res chain seq x y z
N MET A 1 -5.81 -15.70 2.61
CA MET A 1 -5.68 -15.95 4.07
C MET A 1 -5.75 -17.44 4.32
N PRO A 2 -5.03 -17.99 5.31
CA PRO A 2 -5.01 -19.43 5.56
C PRO A 2 -6.23 -19.95 6.35
N ILE A 3 -7.39 -19.29 6.28
CA ILE A 3 -8.59 -19.71 7.05
C ILE A 3 -9.09 -21.10 6.63
N GLY A 4 -8.88 -21.50 5.36
CA GLY A 4 -9.34 -22.78 4.83
C GLY A 4 -8.39 -23.97 5.04
N THR A 5 -7.25 -23.79 5.71
CA THR A 5 -6.37 -24.91 6.11
C THR A 5 -6.46 -25.11 7.61
N ASP A 6 -6.24 -26.34 8.08
CA ASP A 6 -6.14 -26.69 9.50
C ASP A 6 -4.70 -27.08 9.89
N ASP A 7 -3.72 -26.78 9.03
CA ASP A 7 -2.30 -26.96 9.36
C ASP A 7 -1.81 -25.79 10.25
N PRO A 8 -1.45 -26.03 11.53
CA PRO A 8 -0.98 -24.99 12.44
C PRO A 8 0.32 -24.33 11.96
N ASP A 9 1.21 -25.04 11.25
CA ASP A 9 2.44 -24.46 10.71
C ASP A 9 2.13 -23.39 9.65
N VAL A 10 1.06 -23.55 8.87
CA VAL A 10 0.65 -22.53 7.89
C VAL A 10 0.19 -21.25 8.57
N HIS A 11 -0.52 -21.37 9.69
CA HIS A 11 -0.99 -20.22 10.47
C HIS A 11 0.18 -19.51 11.14
N LEU A 12 1.09 -20.26 11.78
CA LEU A 12 2.28 -19.68 12.41
C LEU A 12 3.18 -18.98 11.38
N ALA A 13 3.42 -19.59 10.22
CA ALA A 13 4.15 -18.94 9.14
C ALA A 13 3.46 -17.64 8.67
N TRP A 14 2.14 -17.63 8.55
CA TRP A 14 1.39 -16.42 8.18
C TRP A 14 1.46 -15.32 9.26
N ILE A 15 1.42 -15.68 10.56
CA ILE A 15 1.58 -14.74 11.68
C ILE A 15 2.96 -14.09 11.62
N LEU A 16 4.02 -14.89 11.47
CA LEU A 16 5.40 -14.39 11.39
C LEU A 16 5.63 -13.53 10.14
N ASP A 17 5.04 -13.88 9.00
CA ASP A 17 5.12 -13.08 7.77
C ASP A 17 4.40 -11.73 7.93
N SER A 18 3.22 -11.74 8.56
CA SER A 18 2.43 -10.54 8.82
C SER A 18 3.14 -9.55 9.74
N LEU A 19 3.95 -10.07 10.68
CA LEU A 19 4.83 -9.27 11.55
C LEU A 19 6.17 -8.89 10.89
N GLY A 20 6.39 -9.25 9.61
CA GLY A 20 7.60 -8.93 8.86
C GLY A 20 8.86 -9.71 9.31
N LEU A 21 8.69 -10.81 10.04
CA LEU A 21 9.77 -11.58 10.66
C LEU A 21 10.42 -12.60 9.71
N ILE A 22 9.64 -13.09 8.75
CA ILE A 22 10.09 -13.98 7.68
C ILE A 22 9.92 -13.30 6.32
N ARG A 23 10.71 -13.75 5.33
CA ARG A 23 10.63 -13.19 3.98
C ARG A 23 9.34 -13.67 3.33
N ARG A 24 8.63 -12.74 2.69
CA ARG A 24 7.32 -13.00 2.09
C ARG A 24 7.39 -14.05 0.99
N ARG A 25 6.40 -14.93 0.97
CA ARG A 25 6.08 -15.85 -0.13
C ARG A 25 5.99 -15.10 -1.45
N GLY A 26 6.77 -15.50 -2.45
CA GLY A 26 6.42 -15.27 -3.86
C GLY A 26 5.21 -16.12 -4.25
N GLN A 27 4.53 -15.78 -5.36
CA GLN A 27 3.59 -16.73 -5.96
C GLN A 27 4.38 -17.99 -6.38
N GLY A 28 4.16 -19.10 -5.66
CA GLY A 28 4.84 -20.38 -5.91
C GLY A 28 5.71 -20.90 -4.76
N ASP A 29 6.00 -20.10 -3.73
CA ASP A 29 6.75 -20.58 -2.56
C ASP A 29 5.90 -21.52 -1.71
N SER A 30 6.45 -22.68 -1.37
CA SER A 30 5.77 -23.65 -0.52
C SER A 30 5.78 -23.18 0.94
N VAL A 31 4.86 -23.70 1.76
CA VAL A 31 4.86 -23.44 3.20
C VAL A 31 6.16 -23.96 3.83
N GLU A 32 6.72 -25.05 3.30
CA GLU A 32 7.97 -25.64 3.78
C GLU A 32 9.17 -24.68 3.64
N ASP A 33 9.23 -23.89 2.57
CA ASP A 33 10.29 -22.91 2.34
C ASP A 33 10.30 -21.79 3.41
N SER A 34 9.16 -21.57 4.07
CA SER A 34 8.98 -20.56 5.13
C SER A 34 9.25 -21.09 6.55
N ARG A 35 9.42 -22.42 6.72
CA ARG A 35 9.70 -23.10 8.01
C ARG A 35 11.17 -22.97 8.44
N GLY A 36 11.70 -21.74 8.39
CA GLY A 36 13.07 -21.43 8.78
C GLY A 36 13.34 -21.57 10.28
N ALA A 37 14.57 -21.26 10.70
CA ALA A 37 14.99 -21.38 12.10
C ALA A 37 14.08 -20.63 13.09
N LEU A 38 13.55 -19.46 12.69
CA LEU A 38 12.62 -18.69 13.52
C LEU A 38 11.28 -19.40 13.74
N HIS A 39 10.75 -20.04 12.70
CA HIS A 39 9.48 -20.75 12.76
C HIS A 39 9.57 -21.92 13.74
N ARG A 40 10.63 -22.74 13.62
CA ARG A 40 10.91 -23.83 14.55
C ARG A 40 11.12 -23.33 15.97
N LEU A 41 11.92 -22.28 16.16
CA LEU A 41 12.17 -21.68 17.48
C LEU A 41 10.87 -21.23 18.17
N MET A 42 9.94 -20.63 17.42
CA MET A 42 8.65 -20.24 17.97
C MET A 42 7.82 -21.47 18.32
N ARG A 43 7.64 -22.40 17.38
CA ARG A 43 6.78 -23.58 17.56
C ARG A 43 7.28 -24.51 18.67
N ASP A 44 8.53 -24.94 18.57
CA ASP A 44 9.08 -26.05 19.34
C ASP A 44 9.54 -25.61 20.75
N GLN A 45 9.72 -24.30 21.00
CA GLN A 45 10.19 -23.79 22.30
C GLN A 45 9.21 -22.77 22.90
N PHE A 46 9.02 -21.61 22.28
CA PHE A 46 8.25 -20.53 22.90
C PHE A 46 6.74 -20.79 22.95
N LEU A 47 6.18 -21.54 22.00
CA LEU A 47 4.74 -21.84 21.96
C LEU A 47 4.41 -23.17 22.64
N THR A 48 5.38 -24.09 22.73
CA THR A 48 5.26 -25.33 23.50
C THR A 48 5.34 -25.06 25.02
N GLU A 49 6.21 -24.14 25.45
CA GLU A 49 6.33 -23.74 26.86
C GLU A 49 6.21 -22.21 27.04
N PRO A 50 5.00 -21.62 26.87
CA PRO A 50 4.79 -20.16 26.80
C PRO A 50 5.22 -19.37 28.02
N ARG A 51 5.22 -20.00 29.20
CA ARG A 51 5.54 -19.37 30.48
C ARG A 51 6.98 -19.62 30.93
N ARG A 52 7.75 -20.40 30.17
CA ARG A 52 9.14 -20.71 30.52
C ARG A 52 10.07 -19.55 30.18
N GLY A 53 10.92 -19.20 31.14
CA GLY A 53 12.06 -18.31 30.91
C GLY A 53 13.24 -19.07 30.31
N TRP A 54 13.53 -18.84 29.04
CA TRP A 54 14.65 -19.46 28.34
C TRP A 54 15.92 -18.63 28.50
N ASP A 55 16.95 -19.17 29.14
CA ASP A 55 18.29 -18.59 29.06
C ASP A 55 18.94 -18.95 27.71
N SER A 56 19.88 -18.13 27.25
CA SER A 56 20.51 -18.32 25.93
C SER A 56 21.24 -19.65 25.77
N ARG A 57 21.75 -20.26 26.85
CA ARG A 57 22.50 -21.53 26.75
C ARG A 57 21.54 -22.69 26.54
N THR A 58 20.53 -22.82 27.41
CA THR A 58 19.54 -23.90 27.28
C THR A 58 18.75 -23.78 25.98
N LEU A 59 18.48 -22.56 25.51
CA LEU A 59 17.80 -22.33 24.24
C LEU A 59 18.67 -22.69 23.02
N GLN A 60 19.99 -22.47 23.08
CA GLN A 60 20.92 -22.91 22.02
C GLN A 60 20.92 -24.42 21.88
N GLU A 61 21.03 -25.13 23.01
CA GLU A 61 21.02 -26.58 23.07
C GLU A 61 19.69 -27.14 22.55
N ALA A 62 18.57 -26.60 23.02
CA ALA A 62 17.23 -27.04 22.61
C ALA A 62 16.92 -26.76 21.12
N ALA A 63 17.32 -25.59 20.61
CA ALA A 63 17.05 -25.20 19.23
C ALA A 63 18.08 -25.73 18.22
N GLY A 64 19.20 -26.31 18.69
CA GLY A 64 20.31 -26.74 17.84
C GLY A 64 20.94 -25.60 17.03
N MET A 65 20.94 -24.38 17.59
CA MET A 65 21.39 -23.15 16.90
C MET A 65 22.73 -22.67 17.46
N SER A 66 23.56 -22.08 16.61
CA SER A 66 24.74 -21.34 17.08
C SER A 66 24.33 -20.09 17.86
N SER A 67 25.18 -19.65 18.79
CA SER A 67 24.97 -18.43 19.59
C SER A 67 24.61 -17.21 18.73
N THR A 68 25.35 -16.99 17.63
CA THR A 68 25.11 -15.86 16.70
C THR A 68 23.76 -16.00 16.00
N ALA A 69 23.42 -17.19 15.50
CA ALA A 69 22.14 -17.41 14.81
C ALA A 69 20.96 -17.21 15.75
N LEU A 70 21.05 -17.72 16.99
CA LEU A 70 20.03 -17.52 18.02
C LEU A 70 19.88 -16.04 18.37
N HIS A 71 21.00 -15.33 18.58
CA HIS A 71 20.99 -13.90 18.90
C HIS A 71 20.23 -13.10 17.85
N HIS A 72 20.46 -13.36 16.56
CA HIS A 72 19.73 -12.70 15.48
C HIS A 72 18.21 -12.96 15.53
N GLN A 73 17.77 -14.19 15.83
CA GLN A 73 16.33 -14.46 15.96
C GLN A 73 15.71 -13.79 17.19
N LEU A 74 16.41 -13.82 18.33
CA LEU A 74 15.96 -13.16 19.55
C LEU A 74 15.87 -11.64 19.40
N VAL A 75 16.79 -11.01 18.65
CA VAL A 75 16.70 -9.58 18.33
C VAL A 75 15.43 -9.30 17.52
N LYS A 76 15.15 -10.08 16.47
CA LYS A 76 13.94 -9.91 15.65
C LYS A 76 12.65 -10.06 16.45
N LEU A 77 12.56 -11.11 17.27
CA LEU A 77 11.37 -11.36 18.08
C LEU A 77 11.14 -10.28 19.14
N ARG A 78 12.21 -9.75 19.73
CA ARG A 78 12.13 -8.62 20.67
C ARG A 78 11.74 -7.33 19.96
N SER A 79 12.30 -7.04 18.79
CA SER A 79 11.95 -5.82 18.03
C SER A 79 10.51 -5.85 17.53
N ALA A 80 9.95 -7.03 17.24
CA ALA A 80 8.52 -7.20 16.93
C ALA A 80 7.63 -7.20 18.17
N GLY A 81 8.20 -7.07 19.38
CA GLY A 81 7.45 -7.07 20.62
C GLY A 81 6.84 -8.41 20.99
N ILE A 82 7.35 -9.54 20.47
CA ILE A 82 6.89 -10.90 20.82
C ILE A 82 7.52 -11.37 22.14
N LEU A 83 8.82 -11.15 22.29
CA LEU A 83 9.56 -11.56 23.48
C LEU A 83 9.89 -10.36 24.37
N SER A 84 9.91 -10.59 25.68
CA SER A 84 10.55 -9.71 26.67
C SER A 84 11.76 -10.40 27.28
N VAL A 85 12.61 -9.60 27.92
CA VAL A 85 13.78 -10.09 28.66
C VAL A 85 13.57 -9.76 30.13
N ILE A 86 13.55 -10.78 30.97
CA ILE A 86 13.56 -10.65 32.42
C ILE A 86 14.98 -10.92 32.89
N THR A 87 15.51 -10.08 33.78
CA THR A 87 16.85 -10.27 34.35
C THR A 87 16.72 -10.69 35.80
N GLU A 88 17.15 -11.92 36.11
CA GLU A 88 17.16 -12.50 37.46
C GLU A 88 18.59 -12.95 37.77
N ASP A 89 19.15 -12.55 38.91
CA ASP A 89 20.48 -12.97 39.37
C ASP A 89 21.60 -12.87 38.31
N ARG A 90 21.58 -11.81 37.49
CA ARG A 90 22.49 -11.52 36.35
C ARG A 90 22.27 -12.38 35.09
N TRP A 91 21.30 -13.29 35.10
CA TRP A 91 20.89 -14.08 33.94
C TRP A 91 19.74 -13.41 33.20
N LYS A 92 19.79 -13.47 31.87
CA LYS A 92 18.74 -12.95 31.00
C LYS A 92 17.86 -14.11 30.55
N HIS A 93 16.59 -14.05 30.91
CA HIS A 93 15.57 -15.01 30.50
C HIS A 93 14.70 -14.37 29.42
N HIS A 94 14.61 -15.05 28.28
CA HIS A 94 13.72 -14.71 27.19
C HIS A 94 12.37 -15.38 27.43
N VAL A 95 11.30 -14.59 27.48
CA VAL A 95 9.94 -15.07 27.73
C VAL A 95 8.99 -14.54 26.66
N LEU A 96 7.98 -15.34 26.32
CA LEU A 96 6.86 -14.88 25.51
C LEU A 96 6.09 -13.81 26.31
N ARG A 97 5.88 -12.63 25.72
CA ARG A 97 5.18 -11.54 26.43
C ARG A 97 3.78 -11.98 26.82
N ASN A 98 3.33 -11.56 28.00
CA ASN A 98 2.01 -11.90 28.54
C ASN A 98 1.67 -13.42 28.60
N GLY A 99 2.68 -14.29 28.49
CA GLY A 99 2.56 -15.74 28.74
C GLY A 99 1.73 -16.54 27.74
N SER A 100 1.27 -15.95 26.63
CA SER A 100 0.61 -16.66 25.52
C SER A 100 0.72 -15.87 24.21
N LEU A 101 0.56 -16.55 23.07
CA LEU A 101 0.59 -15.89 21.76
C LEU A 101 -0.60 -14.94 21.55
N PRO A 102 -1.86 -15.29 21.87
CA PRO A 102 -3.00 -14.36 21.77
C PRO A 102 -2.77 -13.07 22.56
N ASN A 103 -2.35 -13.18 23.83
CA ASN A 103 -2.12 -12.00 24.68
C ASN A 103 -0.92 -11.17 24.19
N THR A 104 0.07 -11.80 23.56
CA THR A 104 1.20 -11.10 22.92
C THR A 104 0.69 -10.28 21.74
N ILE A 105 -0.09 -10.90 20.85
CA ILE A 105 -0.60 -10.28 19.63
C ILE A 105 -1.58 -9.16 19.96
N GLU A 106 -2.47 -9.36 20.94
CA GLU A 106 -3.38 -8.32 21.43
C GLU A 106 -2.59 -7.09 21.94
N LEU A 107 -1.53 -7.32 22.72
CA LEU A 107 -0.69 -6.23 23.21
C LEU A 107 0.03 -5.50 22.06
N ILE A 108 0.62 -6.25 21.11
CA ILE A 108 1.25 -5.66 19.92
C ILE A 108 0.24 -4.82 19.14
N ALA A 109 -0.97 -5.33 18.93
CA ALA A 109 -2.01 -4.64 18.17
C ALA A 109 -2.46 -3.35 18.87
N ASN A 110 -2.66 -3.38 20.20
CA ASN A 110 -3.02 -2.19 20.98
C ASN A 110 -1.89 -1.14 21.00
N GLN A 111 -0.63 -1.57 21.12
CA GLN A 111 0.53 -0.68 21.02
C GLN A 111 0.61 -0.05 19.63
N ALA A 112 0.47 -0.86 18.57
CA ALA A 112 0.52 -0.40 17.19
C ALA A 112 -0.58 0.62 16.88
N ARG A 113 -1.83 0.37 17.31
CA ARG A 113 -2.96 1.32 17.17
C ARG A 113 -2.64 2.66 17.85
N THR A 114 -2.16 2.60 19.09
CA THR A 114 -1.85 3.80 19.90
C THR A 114 -0.74 4.62 19.27
N ILE A 115 0.38 3.97 18.94
CA ILE A 115 1.54 4.62 18.32
C ILE A 115 1.15 5.23 16.98
N LEU A 116 0.47 4.47 16.11
CA LEU A 116 0.06 4.97 14.80
C LEU A 116 -0.81 6.22 14.93
N LYS A 117 -1.83 6.19 15.80
CA LYS A 117 -2.71 7.33 16.03
C LYS A 117 -1.96 8.57 16.51
N GLN A 118 -1.00 8.40 17.42
CA GLN A 118 -0.15 9.49 17.91
C GLN A 118 0.76 10.02 16.79
N ARG A 119 1.46 9.13 16.07
CA ARG A 119 2.40 9.50 15.01
C ARG A 119 1.71 10.22 13.84
N LEU A 120 0.47 9.86 13.52
CA LEU A 120 -0.30 10.48 12.44
C LEU A 120 -0.73 11.93 12.73
N THR A 121 -0.59 12.46 13.95
CA THR A 121 -0.90 13.87 14.23
C THR A 121 -0.03 14.84 13.44
N ALA A 122 1.14 14.41 12.96
CA ALA A 122 1.99 15.20 12.06
C ALA A 122 1.25 15.64 10.76
N PHE A 123 0.11 15.02 10.42
CA PHE A 123 -0.69 15.41 9.25
C PHE A 123 -1.58 16.65 9.49
N ASP A 124 -1.90 16.99 10.75
CA ASP A 124 -3.00 17.89 11.08
C ASP A 124 -2.82 19.31 10.51
N ASN A 125 -1.59 19.78 10.41
CA ASN A 125 -1.27 21.11 9.88
C ASN A 125 -0.69 21.09 8.46
N ARG A 126 -0.55 19.91 7.85
CA ARG A 126 0.08 19.77 6.52
C ARG A 126 -0.93 19.66 5.38
N ILE A 127 -2.12 19.10 5.66
CA ILE A 127 -3.14 18.84 4.64
C ILE A 127 -4.11 20.03 4.54
N VAL A 128 -4.14 20.65 3.36
CA VAL A 128 -5.16 21.66 3.04
C VAL A 128 -6.50 20.97 2.83
N GLU A 129 -7.56 21.44 3.50
CA GLU A 129 -8.92 20.90 3.31
C GLU A 129 -9.44 21.24 1.91
N SER A 130 -10.04 20.25 1.23
CA SER A 130 -10.65 20.47 -0.09
C SER A 130 -11.77 19.48 -0.36
N ASN A 131 -12.99 19.98 -0.61
CA ASN A 131 -14.08 19.15 -1.14
C ASN A 131 -13.89 18.86 -2.63
N ASP A 132 -13.33 19.81 -3.38
CA ASP A 132 -13.06 19.70 -4.82
C ASP A 132 -12.21 18.48 -5.15
N ARG A 133 -11.25 18.11 -4.28
CA ARG A 133 -10.43 16.92 -4.54
C ARG A 133 -11.24 15.63 -4.52
N MET A 134 -12.39 15.62 -3.85
CA MET A 134 -13.24 14.44 -3.64
C MET A 134 -14.36 14.31 -4.69
N THR A 135 -14.46 15.23 -5.65
CA THR A 135 -15.53 15.27 -6.66
C THR A 135 -15.60 14.03 -7.55
N LEU A 136 -14.44 13.55 -8.00
CA LEU A 136 -14.34 12.35 -8.83
C LEU A 136 -14.41 11.08 -7.97
N GLU A 137 -15.00 10.01 -8.48
CA GLU A 137 -15.00 8.74 -7.76
C GLU A 137 -13.60 8.11 -7.75
N ALA A 138 -13.26 7.49 -6.62
CA ALA A 138 -12.04 6.70 -6.54
C ALA A 138 -12.19 5.44 -7.38
N LEU A 139 -11.19 5.13 -8.19
CA LEU A 139 -11.14 3.84 -8.90
C LEU A 139 -10.96 2.66 -7.93
N GLN A 140 -10.42 2.94 -6.75
CA GLN A 140 -10.24 1.95 -5.70
C GLN A 140 -11.54 1.71 -4.94
N GLN A 141 -12.43 0.93 -5.54
CA GLN A 141 -13.48 0.20 -4.81
C GLN A 141 -13.01 -1.25 -4.59
N GLY A 142 -12.06 -1.45 -3.66
CA GLY A 142 -11.86 -2.75 -3.01
C GLY A 142 -11.23 -3.91 -3.81
N THR A 143 -10.70 -3.72 -5.02
CA THR A 143 -10.17 -4.83 -5.86
C THR A 143 -8.67 -4.78 -6.18
N GLU A 144 -7.99 -3.65 -6.02
CA GLU A 144 -6.52 -3.63 -6.07
C GLU A 144 -5.97 -4.10 -4.73
N ASP A 145 -5.68 -5.40 -4.60
CA ASP A 145 -5.02 -5.98 -3.43
C ASP A 145 -3.53 -5.61 -3.43
N LEU A 146 -3.25 -4.30 -3.35
CA LEU A 146 -1.89 -3.79 -3.23
C LEU A 146 -1.25 -4.37 -1.99
N SER A 147 -0.04 -4.88 -2.18
CA SER A 147 0.81 -5.37 -1.11
C SER A 147 1.03 -4.28 -0.06
N PHE A 148 0.30 -4.36 1.06
CA PHE A 148 0.45 -3.44 2.17
C PHE A 148 1.53 -3.90 3.14
N ARG A 149 2.45 -3.00 3.44
CA ARG A 149 3.43 -3.11 4.52
C ARG A 149 3.56 -1.75 5.16
N ILE A 150 3.60 -1.74 6.48
CA ILE A 150 3.82 -0.55 7.29
C ILE A 150 4.74 -0.93 8.45
N SER A 151 5.64 -0.03 8.81
CA SER A 151 6.44 -0.13 10.01
C SER A 151 5.84 0.84 11.03
N ILE A 152 5.55 0.39 12.25
CA ILE A 152 4.98 1.24 13.30
C ILE A 152 5.99 1.30 14.43
N ALA A 153 6.51 2.50 14.69
CA ALA A 153 7.51 2.75 15.70
C ALA A 153 7.19 4.03 16.47
N GLU A 154 7.55 4.05 17.75
CA GLU A 154 7.51 5.25 18.58
C GLU A 154 8.39 6.36 17.97
N ALA A 155 8.13 7.60 18.36
CA ALA A 155 8.94 8.73 17.91
C ALA A 155 10.40 8.53 18.34
N GLY A 156 11.31 8.58 17.36
CA GLY A 156 12.75 8.56 17.62
C GLY A 156 13.28 9.93 18.03
N PRO A 157 14.58 10.03 18.36
CA PRO A 157 15.23 11.32 18.54
C PRO A 157 15.16 12.14 17.25
N MET A 158 14.98 13.45 17.40
CA MET A 158 15.02 14.45 16.32
C MET A 158 16.13 15.46 16.59
N GLU A 159 16.86 15.84 15.54
CA GLU A 159 17.84 16.93 15.60
C GLU A 159 17.16 18.28 15.30
N GLU A 160 17.84 19.38 15.67
CA GLU A 160 17.33 20.71 15.40
C GLU A 160 17.29 20.98 13.89
N GLY A 161 16.10 21.25 13.35
CA GLY A 161 15.87 21.47 11.92
C GLY A 161 15.29 20.27 11.16
N ASP A 162 15.16 19.10 11.80
CA ASP A 162 14.51 17.93 11.20
C ASP A 162 13.00 18.15 10.99
N ASP A 163 12.49 17.67 9.85
CA ASP A 163 11.05 17.68 9.55
C ASP A 163 10.37 16.43 10.14
N GLU A 164 9.46 16.62 11.10
CA GLU A 164 8.71 15.54 11.76
C GLU A 164 8.00 14.62 10.75
N LEU A 165 7.46 15.19 9.67
CA LEU A 165 6.76 14.44 8.65
C LEU A 165 7.71 13.61 7.79
N HIS A 166 8.93 14.11 7.51
CA HIS A 166 9.97 13.31 6.86
C HIS A 166 10.31 12.07 7.69
N HIS A 167 10.52 12.25 9.00
CA HIS A 167 10.78 11.15 9.93
C HIS A 167 9.62 10.17 9.96
N LEU A 168 8.38 10.65 10.03
CA LEU A 168 7.20 9.82 9.97
C LEU A 168 7.13 9.00 8.67
N MET A 169 7.36 9.63 7.51
CA MET A 169 7.30 8.95 6.22
C MET A 169 8.33 7.82 6.12
N ARG A 170 9.53 8.06 6.65
CA ARG A 170 10.59 7.05 6.74
C ARG A 170 10.20 5.92 7.70
N ASP A 171 9.75 6.25 8.89
CA ASP A 171 9.41 5.29 9.94
C ASP A 171 8.24 4.39 9.52
N LEU A 172 7.26 4.92 8.79
CA LEU A 172 6.15 4.14 8.21
C LEU A 172 6.57 3.28 7.01
N GLY A 173 7.79 3.45 6.50
CA GLY A 173 8.36 2.69 5.40
C GLY A 173 8.01 3.24 4.00
N TYR A 174 7.50 4.47 3.90
CA TYR A 174 7.11 5.07 2.62
C TYR A 174 8.29 5.49 1.73
N CYS A 175 9.49 5.63 2.30
CA CYS A 175 10.73 5.83 1.52
C CYS A 175 11.25 4.52 0.89
N GLY A 176 10.66 3.37 1.24
CA GLY A 176 11.08 2.05 0.77
C GLY A 176 12.33 1.51 1.46
N SER A 177 12.60 0.22 1.31
CA SER A 177 13.66 -0.49 2.07
C SER A 177 15.10 -0.18 1.65
N ARG A 178 15.29 0.56 0.55
CA ARG A 178 16.60 0.99 0.03
C ARG A 178 16.73 2.52 -0.05
N GLY A 179 15.74 3.25 0.48
CA GLY A 179 15.80 4.71 0.53
C GLY A 179 16.98 5.13 1.41
N ARG A 180 17.74 6.13 0.95
CA ARG A 180 18.76 6.75 1.80
C ARG A 180 18.07 7.63 2.85
N ILE A 181 18.76 7.93 3.94
CA ILE A 181 18.17 8.72 5.04
C ILE A 181 17.75 10.11 4.57
N GLU A 182 18.53 10.66 3.64
CA GLU A 182 18.32 11.94 2.98
C GLU A 182 17.28 11.92 1.83
N ASP A 183 16.71 10.77 1.47
CA ASP A 183 15.73 10.69 0.37
C ASP A 183 14.35 11.19 0.84
N ASP A 184 14.07 12.45 0.54
CA ASP A 184 12.85 13.20 0.89
C ASP A 184 11.71 13.05 -0.12
N LEU A 185 11.83 12.18 -1.13
CA LEU A 185 10.85 12.09 -2.22
C LEU A 185 9.44 11.76 -1.71
N ALA A 186 9.33 10.94 -0.67
CA ALA A 186 8.05 10.63 -0.05
C ALA A 186 7.40 11.88 0.55
N LEU A 187 8.17 12.69 1.29
CA LEU A 187 7.71 13.97 1.83
C LEU A 187 7.27 14.91 0.72
N ARG A 188 8.14 15.17 -0.29
CA ARG A 188 7.81 16.08 -1.40
C ARG A 188 6.58 15.64 -2.18
N THR A 189 6.42 14.33 -2.42
CA THR A 189 5.23 13.78 -3.08
C THR A 189 3.98 13.99 -2.23
N PHE A 190 4.08 13.72 -0.92
CA PHE A 190 2.98 13.97 0.02
C PHE A 190 2.59 15.45 0.01
N ASP A 191 3.56 16.36 0.09
CA ASP A 191 3.30 17.79 0.15
C ASP A 191 2.59 18.32 -1.08
N VAL A 192 2.99 17.86 -2.27
CA VAL A 192 2.28 18.23 -3.50
C VAL A 192 0.82 17.76 -3.46
N LEU A 193 0.55 16.54 -2.98
CA LEU A 193 -0.81 16.01 -2.85
C LEU A 193 -1.62 16.73 -1.76
N ALA A 194 -0.98 17.02 -0.62
CA ALA A 194 -1.59 17.67 0.54
C ALA A 194 -2.02 19.12 0.27
N ASN A 195 -1.28 19.81 -0.60
CA ASN A 195 -1.60 21.17 -1.05
C ASN A 195 -2.48 21.20 -2.31
N SER A 196 -2.76 20.05 -2.94
CA SER A 196 -3.58 20.02 -4.14
C SER A 196 -5.07 19.99 -3.80
N LEU A 197 -5.83 20.92 -4.39
CA LEU A 197 -7.28 20.99 -4.26
C LEU A 197 -8.00 20.06 -5.25
N ARG A 198 -7.27 19.45 -6.18
CA ARG A 198 -7.82 18.53 -7.19
C ARG A 198 -6.88 17.33 -7.39
N PRO A 199 -7.36 16.22 -7.97
CA PRO A 199 -6.47 15.12 -8.31
C PRO A 199 -5.45 15.55 -9.37
N ILE A 200 -4.21 15.09 -9.21
CA ILE A 200 -3.09 15.48 -10.07
C ILE A 200 -2.50 14.29 -10.81
N THR A 201 -2.04 14.51 -12.03
CA THR A 201 -1.42 13.43 -12.82
C THR A 201 -0.01 13.14 -12.32
N THR A 202 0.53 11.98 -12.70
CA THR A 202 1.93 11.65 -12.43
C THR A 202 2.89 12.66 -13.07
N ASP A 203 2.52 13.27 -14.20
CA ASP A 203 3.37 14.25 -14.88
C ASP A 203 3.52 15.52 -14.05
N VAL A 204 2.42 16.01 -13.44
CA VAL A 204 2.47 17.15 -12.51
C VAL A 204 3.33 16.84 -11.29
N LEU A 205 3.28 15.61 -10.78
CA LEU A 205 4.15 15.17 -9.69
C LEU A 205 5.62 15.18 -10.12
N MET A 206 5.94 14.58 -11.27
CA MET A 206 7.30 14.56 -11.82
C MET A 206 7.88 15.96 -11.97
N ASP A 207 7.09 16.90 -12.50
CA ASP A 207 7.51 18.30 -12.68
C ASP A 207 7.76 19.00 -11.35
N LYS A 208 6.86 18.82 -10.36
CA LYS A 208 6.98 19.47 -9.05
C LYS A 208 8.08 18.89 -8.18
N THR A 209 8.42 17.61 -8.35
CA THR A 209 9.47 16.94 -7.57
C THR A 209 10.77 16.79 -8.34
N SER A 210 10.84 17.18 -9.62
CA SER A 210 12.00 16.96 -10.50
C SER A 210 12.51 15.51 -10.49
N GLU A 211 11.59 14.55 -10.54
CA GLU A 211 11.88 13.12 -10.30
C GLU A 211 11.32 12.21 -11.39
N THR A 212 11.89 11.01 -11.48
CA THR A 212 11.49 10.05 -12.51
C THR A 212 10.09 9.47 -12.24
N ARG A 213 9.37 9.16 -13.32
CA ARG A 213 8.06 8.48 -13.25
C ARG A 213 8.11 7.23 -12.36
N THR A 214 9.13 6.39 -12.54
CA THR A 214 9.28 5.13 -11.81
C THR A 214 9.41 5.36 -10.30
N ARG A 215 10.20 6.36 -9.88
CA ARG A 215 10.36 6.70 -8.47
C ARG A 215 9.05 7.23 -7.87
N ILE A 216 8.35 8.12 -8.58
CA ILE A 216 7.05 8.67 -8.15
C ILE A 216 5.98 7.57 -8.04
N LEU A 217 5.83 6.73 -9.05
CA LEU A 217 4.88 5.62 -9.01
C LEU A 217 5.19 4.66 -7.85
N GLY A 218 6.47 4.39 -7.57
CA GLY A 218 6.86 3.58 -6.42
C GLY A 218 6.44 4.17 -5.07
N VAL A 219 6.50 5.50 -4.91
CA VAL A 219 6.00 6.20 -3.71
C VAL A 219 4.47 6.15 -3.66
N LEU A 220 3.81 6.48 -4.77
CA LEU A 220 2.34 6.46 -4.87
C LEU A 220 1.77 5.07 -4.57
N ASP A 221 2.41 4.00 -5.04
CA ASP A 221 1.95 2.63 -4.75
C ASP A 221 2.02 2.31 -3.25
N ARG A 222 3.04 2.82 -2.54
CA ARG A 222 3.13 2.65 -1.07
C ARG A 222 2.06 3.47 -0.36
N PHE A 223 1.81 4.71 -0.79
CA PHE A 223 0.73 5.55 -0.25
C PHE A 223 -0.66 4.97 -0.54
N ARG A 224 -0.85 4.35 -1.71
CA ARG A 224 -2.09 3.66 -2.06
C ARG A 224 -2.28 2.38 -1.26
N ALA A 225 -1.21 1.62 -1.05
CA ALA A 225 -1.26 0.40 -0.25
C ALA A 225 -1.69 0.67 1.21
N SER A 226 -1.36 1.84 1.75
CA SER A 226 -1.81 2.30 3.08
C SER A 226 -3.17 3.00 3.08
N HIS A 227 -3.83 3.13 1.94
CA HIS A 227 -5.05 3.92 1.74
C HIS A 227 -4.87 5.42 2.06
N MET A 228 -3.64 5.94 2.03
CA MET A 228 -3.40 7.39 2.15
C MET A 228 -3.73 8.13 0.85
N VAL A 229 -3.52 7.48 -0.29
CA VAL A 229 -3.73 8.05 -1.63
C VAL A 229 -4.67 7.17 -2.44
N GLU A 230 -5.53 7.81 -3.22
CA GLU A 230 -6.42 7.18 -4.18
C GLU A 230 -6.00 7.51 -5.59
N ARG A 231 -6.23 6.56 -6.50
CA ARG A 231 -6.19 6.80 -7.93
C ARG A 231 -7.61 7.09 -8.41
N VAL A 232 -7.75 8.12 -9.24
CA VAL A 232 -9.02 8.53 -9.83
C VAL A 232 -8.88 8.58 -11.34
N LEU A 233 -10.00 8.40 -12.03
CA LEU A 233 -10.11 8.66 -13.46
C LEU A 233 -10.50 10.12 -13.66
N LEU A 234 -9.69 10.87 -14.40
CA LEU A 234 -10.00 12.24 -14.80
C LEU A 234 -10.94 12.19 -16.01
N SER A 235 -12.19 11.81 -15.76
CA SER A 235 -13.19 11.58 -16.81
C SER A 235 -13.47 12.84 -17.64
N ASP A 236 -13.32 14.01 -17.01
CA ASP A 236 -13.40 15.34 -17.62
C ASP A 236 -12.33 15.58 -18.70
N ARG A 237 -11.20 14.88 -18.63
CA ARG A 237 -10.12 15.00 -19.63
C ARG A 237 -10.31 14.08 -20.85
N ILE A 238 -11.15 13.05 -20.73
CA ILE A 238 -11.33 12.06 -21.80
C ILE A 238 -11.78 12.69 -23.12
N PRO A 239 -12.76 13.61 -23.17
CA PRO A 239 -13.17 14.24 -24.42
C PRO A 239 -12.02 14.95 -25.14
N HIS A 240 -11.17 15.65 -24.39
CA HIS A 240 -10.01 16.34 -24.94
C HIS A 240 -8.98 15.36 -25.51
N ASP A 241 -8.65 14.30 -24.76
CA ASP A 241 -7.69 13.29 -25.19
C ASP A 241 -8.19 12.53 -26.43
N VAL A 242 -9.50 12.24 -26.50
CA VAL A 242 -10.14 11.66 -27.69
C VAL A 242 -10.09 12.64 -28.86
N PHE A 243 -10.40 13.92 -28.66
CA PHE A 243 -10.31 14.96 -29.70
C PHE A 243 -8.91 15.04 -30.32
N VAL A 244 -7.87 15.14 -29.47
CA VAL A 244 -6.47 15.18 -29.92
C VAL A 244 -6.10 13.90 -30.67
N GLY A 245 -6.47 12.74 -30.11
CA GLY A 245 -6.23 11.44 -30.72
C GLY A 245 -6.90 11.30 -32.09
N LEU A 246 -8.18 11.65 -32.20
CA LEU A 246 -8.95 11.60 -33.45
C LEU A 246 -8.34 12.50 -34.51
N THR A 247 -8.05 13.75 -34.17
CA THR A 247 -7.49 14.73 -35.11
C THR A 247 -6.13 14.29 -35.63
N HIS A 248 -5.25 13.82 -34.74
CA HIS A 248 -3.92 13.34 -35.11
C HIS A 248 -3.97 12.05 -35.96
N GLN A 249 -4.79 11.08 -35.57
CA GLN A 249 -4.92 9.81 -36.28
C GLN A 249 -5.66 9.97 -37.62
N TRP A 250 -6.62 10.90 -37.72
CA TRP A 250 -7.27 11.26 -38.98
C TRP A 250 -6.25 11.79 -39.99
N ALA A 251 -5.45 12.78 -39.61
CA ALA A 251 -4.46 13.40 -40.49
C ALA A 251 -3.38 12.41 -40.96
N SER A 252 -3.03 11.42 -40.13
CA SER A 252 -1.95 10.48 -40.42
C SER A 252 -2.39 9.17 -41.07
N ARG A 253 -3.61 8.68 -40.78
CA ARG A 253 -4.05 7.31 -41.16
C ARG A 253 -5.43 7.26 -41.82
N GLY A 254 -6.23 8.32 -41.69
CA GLY A 254 -7.55 8.45 -42.33
C GLY A 254 -8.67 7.57 -41.76
N GLU A 255 -9.84 7.69 -42.39
CA GLU A 255 -11.13 7.14 -41.96
C GLU A 255 -11.13 5.63 -41.69
N ARG A 256 -10.67 4.84 -42.68
CA ARG A 256 -10.69 3.37 -42.59
C ARG A 256 -9.90 2.87 -41.38
N TRP A 257 -8.82 3.56 -41.01
CA TRP A 257 -8.03 3.19 -39.85
C TRP A 257 -8.78 3.49 -38.54
N LEU A 258 -9.44 4.66 -38.44
CA LEU A 258 -10.21 5.05 -37.26
C LEU A 258 -11.38 4.09 -36.98
N LEU A 259 -12.13 3.73 -38.02
CA LEU A 259 -13.25 2.77 -37.90
C LEU A 259 -12.76 1.37 -37.50
N GLY A 260 -11.59 0.95 -37.97
CA GLY A 260 -11.01 -0.34 -37.63
C GLY A 260 -10.17 -0.31 -36.35
N ARG A 261 -8.86 -0.03 -36.50
CA ARG A 261 -7.88 -0.11 -35.41
C ARG A 261 -8.00 1.03 -34.40
N GLY A 262 -8.47 2.20 -34.85
CA GLY A 262 -8.69 3.37 -33.98
C GLY A 262 -9.86 3.21 -33.01
N GLY A 263 -10.70 2.19 -33.19
CA GLY A 263 -11.73 1.79 -32.23
C GLY A 263 -13.08 2.46 -32.40
N LEU A 264 -13.27 3.38 -33.37
CA LEU A 264 -14.57 4.02 -33.59
C LEU A 264 -15.65 3.01 -34.01
N GLY A 265 -15.31 1.98 -34.79
CA GLY A 265 -16.27 0.94 -35.19
C GLY A 265 -16.72 0.01 -34.05
N ARG A 266 -16.23 0.22 -32.82
CA ARG A 266 -16.72 -0.45 -31.61
C ARG A 266 -17.81 0.33 -30.89
N LEU A 267 -18.00 1.60 -31.26
CA LEU A 267 -19.06 2.45 -30.73
C LEU A 267 -20.35 2.23 -31.52
N ASP A 268 -21.44 2.79 -31.03
CA ASP A 268 -22.68 2.87 -31.80
C ASP A 268 -22.46 3.54 -33.16
N GLU A 269 -23.14 3.05 -34.19
CA GLU A 269 -22.96 3.51 -35.57
C GLU A 269 -23.27 5.01 -35.70
N GLY A 270 -24.26 5.53 -34.97
CA GLY A 270 -24.59 6.95 -34.94
C GLY A 270 -23.48 7.81 -34.33
N VAL A 271 -22.87 7.35 -33.24
CA VAL A 271 -21.72 8.01 -32.58
C VAL A 271 -20.51 8.05 -33.51
N ALA A 272 -20.16 6.90 -34.09
CA ALA A 272 -19.02 6.79 -35.01
C ALA A 272 -19.19 7.68 -36.25
N THR A 273 -20.37 7.68 -36.85
CA THR A 273 -20.68 8.46 -38.05
C THR A 273 -20.59 9.96 -37.75
N THR A 274 -21.15 10.41 -36.63
CA THR A 274 -21.12 11.81 -36.21
C THR A 274 -19.68 12.32 -36.03
N LEU A 275 -18.82 11.54 -35.37
CA LEU A 275 -17.41 11.90 -35.17
C LEU A 275 -16.63 11.96 -36.50
N ILE A 276 -16.86 11.00 -37.40
CA ILE A 276 -16.22 10.97 -38.71
C ILE A 276 -16.65 12.15 -39.58
N ASP A 277 -17.95 12.48 -39.61
CA ASP A 277 -18.45 13.59 -40.40
C ASP A 277 -17.94 14.93 -39.87
N ALA A 278 -17.85 15.10 -38.56
CA ALA A 278 -17.24 16.27 -37.93
C ALA A 278 -15.75 16.40 -38.28
N LEU A 279 -15.00 15.30 -38.34
CA LEU A 279 -13.59 15.27 -38.78
C LEU A 279 -13.45 15.64 -40.26
N LYS A 280 -14.27 15.06 -41.15
CA LYS A 280 -14.29 15.38 -42.58
C LYS A 280 -14.54 16.86 -42.83
N GLN A 281 -15.42 17.46 -42.04
CA GLN A 281 -15.81 18.87 -42.15
C GLN A 281 -14.83 19.82 -41.42
N GLY A 282 -13.84 19.29 -40.69
CA GLY A 282 -12.89 20.09 -39.91
C GLY A 282 -13.51 20.86 -38.74
N ARG A 283 -14.66 20.39 -38.22
CA ARG A 283 -15.44 21.07 -37.17
C ARG A 283 -15.41 20.35 -35.82
N LEU A 284 -14.61 19.29 -35.69
CA LEU A 284 -14.47 18.58 -34.43
C LEU A 284 -13.82 19.50 -33.38
N THR A 285 -14.37 19.53 -32.17
CA THR A 285 -13.86 20.26 -31.01
C THR A 285 -13.91 19.37 -29.77
N THR A 286 -13.34 19.81 -28.64
CA THR A 286 -13.41 19.03 -27.40
C THR A 286 -14.86 18.93 -26.89
N GLU A 287 -15.63 20.01 -26.99
CA GLU A 287 -17.02 20.11 -26.55
C GLU A 287 -17.94 19.22 -27.40
N SER A 288 -17.75 19.21 -28.72
CA SER A 288 -18.57 18.34 -29.59
C SER A 288 -18.25 16.85 -29.37
N VAL A 289 -17.01 16.50 -29.01
CA VAL A 289 -16.66 15.13 -28.59
C VAL A 289 -17.32 14.79 -27.26
N GLU A 290 -17.34 15.71 -26.30
CA GLU A 290 -18.00 15.51 -25.01
C GLU A 290 -19.51 15.24 -25.18
N ASP A 291 -20.19 16.06 -25.98
CA ASP A 291 -21.62 15.90 -26.26
C ASP A 291 -21.92 14.56 -26.94
N VAL A 292 -21.12 14.17 -27.93
CA VAL A 292 -21.31 12.91 -28.66
C VAL A 292 -21.02 11.68 -27.80
N LEU A 293 -20.09 11.77 -26.84
CA LEU A 293 -19.71 10.66 -25.96
C LEU A 293 -20.49 10.62 -24.64
N LYS A 294 -21.43 11.54 -24.41
CA LYS A 294 -22.14 11.68 -23.14
C LYS A 294 -22.85 10.39 -22.69
N ASP A 295 -23.47 9.70 -23.63
CA ASP A 295 -24.22 8.46 -23.38
C ASP A 295 -23.38 7.20 -23.61
N VAL A 296 -22.10 7.34 -23.96
CA VAL A 296 -21.17 6.22 -24.14
C VAL A 296 -20.64 5.79 -22.78
N ASP A 297 -20.63 4.49 -22.54
CA ASP A 297 -20.08 3.93 -21.30
C ASP A 297 -18.62 4.37 -21.06
N LEU A 298 -18.27 4.55 -19.79
CA LEU A 298 -16.96 5.03 -19.38
C LEU A 298 -15.84 4.09 -19.79
N GLU A 299 -16.05 2.78 -19.74
CA GLU A 299 -15.06 1.79 -20.16
C GLU A 299 -14.77 1.89 -21.67
N ALA A 300 -15.82 2.04 -22.47
CA ALA A 300 -15.70 2.25 -23.91
C ALA A 300 -14.96 3.55 -24.25
N ARG A 301 -15.24 4.64 -23.52
CA ARG A 301 -14.53 5.92 -23.65
C ARG A 301 -13.04 5.79 -23.30
N CYS A 302 -12.71 5.09 -22.21
CA CYS A 302 -11.33 4.81 -21.83
C CYS A 302 -10.60 3.93 -22.85
N LEU A 303 -11.28 2.92 -23.39
CA LEU A 303 -10.73 2.06 -24.44
C LEU A 303 -10.42 2.87 -25.70
N LEU A 304 -11.31 3.79 -26.09
CA LEU A 304 -11.12 4.66 -27.25
C LEU A 304 -9.85 5.51 -27.13
N VAL A 305 -9.58 6.09 -25.96
CA VAL A 305 -8.33 6.83 -25.71
C VAL A 305 -7.10 5.95 -25.98
N ASN A 306 -7.11 4.72 -25.47
CA ASN A 306 -6.00 3.78 -25.67
C ASN A 306 -5.84 3.37 -27.15
N THR A 307 -6.95 3.13 -27.87
CA THR A 307 -6.90 2.70 -29.28
C THR A 307 -6.44 3.81 -30.22
N LEU A 308 -6.66 5.07 -29.84
CA LEU A 308 -6.12 6.25 -30.54
C LEU A 308 -4.64 6.50 -30.22
N GLY A 309 -4.02 5.69 -29.37
CA GLY A 309 -2.62 5.80 -28.95
C GLY A 309 -2.38 6.74 -27.78
N GLY A 310 -3.45 7.22 -27.14
CA GLY A 310 -3.39 7.97 -25.90
C GLY A 310 -3.20 7.06 -24.68
N ARG A 311 -3.11 7.67 -23.50
CA ARG A 311 -3.14 6.97 -22.21
C ARG A 311 -4.32 7.51 -21.43
N VAL A 312 -5.13 6.62 -20.87
CA VAL A 312 -6.24 7.02 -20.00
C VAL A 312 -5.75 8.00 -18.92
N PRO A 313 -6.40 9.17 -18.76
CA PRO A 313 -5.92 10.22 -17.88
C PRO A 313 -6.23 9.88 -16.42
N TYR A 314 -5.23 9.34 -15.72
CA TYR A 314 -5.33 9.02 -14.30
C TYR A 314 -4.73 10.12 -13.43
N GLY A 315 -5.46 10.46 -12.37
CA GLY A 315 -5.02 11.34 -11.30
C GLY A 315 -4.79 10.60 -9.99
N TYR A 316 -4.06 11.25 -9.10
CA TYR A 316 -3.83 10.83 -7.72
C TYR A 316 -4.25 11.95 -6.77
N ARG A 317 -4.84 11.58 -5.63
CA ARG A 317 -5.24 12.50 -4.56
C ARG A 317 -5.05 11.85 -3.20
N LEU A 318 -5.00 12.66 -2.15
CA LEU A 318 -5.20 12.13 -0.79
C LEU A 318 -6.59 11.50 -0.67
N ALA A 319 -6.67 10.40 0.07
CA ALA A 319 -7.87 9.60 0.25
C ALA A 319 -8.85 10.21 1.28
N GLY A 320 -9.09 11.52 1.17
CA GLY A 320 -9.90 12.28 2.11
C GLY A 320 -9.79 13.78 1.87
N LYS A 321 -10.86 14.50 2.18
CA LYS A 321 -10.89 15.96 2.03
C LYS A 321 -9.97 16.69 3.00
N ASP A 322 -9.72 16.12 4.18
CA ASP A 322 -8.98 16.70 5.29
C ASP A 322 -8.03 15.67 5.95
N ALA A 323 -7.19 16.13 6.88
CA ALA A 323 -6.27 15.28 7.62
C ALA A 323 -7.00 14.18 8.41
N ALA A 324 -8.11 14.51 9.08
CA ALA A 324 -8.86 13.57 9.89
C ALA A 324 -9.36 12.36 9.08
N THR A 325 -9.84 12.60 7.86
CA THR A 325 -10.33 11.56 6.95
C THR A 325 -9.18 10.68 6.46
N VAL A 326 -8.05 11.28 6.07
CA VAL A 326 -6.86 10.53 5.62
C VAL A 326 -6.31 9.65 6.75
N LYS A 327 -6.19 10.20 7.97
CA LYS A 327 -5.76 9.44 9.16
C LYS A 327 -6.65 8.23 9.40
N ARG A 328 -7.98 8.43 9.40
CA ARG A 328 -8.96 7.35 9.59
C ARG A 328 -8.80 6.25 8.56
N LYS A 329 -8.57 6.56 7.29
CA LYS A 329 -8.38 5.54 6.25
C LYS A 329 -7.13 4.68 6.47
N ILE A 330 -6.03 5.28 6.91
CA ILE A 330 -4.80 4.57 7.24
C ILE A 330 -5.02 3.70 8.49
N GLU A 331 -5.63 4.27 9.53
CA GLU A 331 -5.99 3.56 10.76
C GLU A 331 -6.89 2.35 10.46
N ASP A 332 -7.95 2.52 9.67
CA ASP A 332 -8.87 1.44 9.27
C ASP A 332 -8.12 0.34 8.47
N ARG A 333 -7.17 0.72 7.62
CA ARG A 333 -6.37 -0.24 6.85
C ARG A 333 -5.47 -1.08 7.77
N VAL A 334 -4.84 -0.45 8.75
CA VAL A 334 -4.01 -1.12 9.75
C VAL A 334 -4.86 -1.97 10.68
N ASP A 335 -5.99 -1.46 11.16
CA ASP A 335 -6.87 -2.19 12.07
C ASP A 335 -7.44 -3.46 11.43
N ARG A 336 -7.81 -3.41 10.13
CA ARG A 336 -8.18 -4.63 9.39
C ARG A 336 -7.07 -5.67 9.43
N LEU A 337 -5.81 -5.28 9.21
CA LEU A 337 -4.66 -6.19 9.25
C LEU A 337 -4.43 -6.76 10.66
N LEU A 338 -4.56 -5.94 11.69
CA LEU A 338 -4.41 -6.37 13.09
C LEU A 338 -5.52 -7.34 13.51
N ARG A 339 -6.79 -7.06 13.18
CA ARG A 339 -7.91 -7.99 13.44
C ARG A 339 -7.74 -9.34 12.76
N ARG A 340 -7.21 -9.31 11.52
CA ARG A 340 -6.86 -10.53 10.79
C ARG A 340 -5.75 -11.31 11.51
N LEU A 341 -4.76 -10.60 12.06
CA LEU A 341 -3.70 -11.20 12.85
C LEU A 341 -4.20 -11.85 14.14
N GLU A 342 -5.07 -11.16 14.87
CA GLU A 342 -5.74 -11.67 16.07
C GLU A 342 -6.55 -12.95 15.73
N MET A 343 -7.40 -12.91 14.70
CA MET A 343 -8.22 -14.06 14.27
C MET A 343 -7.40 -15.30 13.87
N ILE A 344 -6.32 -15.11 13.09
CA ILE A 344 -5.45 -16.23 12.70
C ILE A 344 -4.68 -16.78 13.90
N THR A 345 -4.38 -15.94 14.88
CA THR A 345 -3.72 -16.36 16.13
C THR A 345 -4.65 -17.20 16.99
N GLU A 346 -5.91 -16.81 17.14
CA GLU A 346 -6.93 -17.61 17.83
C GLU A 346 -7.07 -18.98 17.16
N LYS A 347 -7.25 -19.01 15.83
CA LYS A 347 -7.33 -20.26 15.08
C LYS A 347 -6.09 -21.14 15.26
N TYR A 348 -4.89 -20.55 15.27
CA TYR A 348 -3.65 -21.31 15.52
C TYR A 348 -3.67 -21.99 16.90
N VAL A 349 -4.12 -21.28 17.93
CA VAL A 349 -4.18 -21.81 19.30
C VAL A 349 -5.19 -22.96 19.40
N ASP A 350 -6.35 -22.83 18.76
CA ASP A 350 -7.38 -23.88 18.74
C ASP A 350 -6.89 -25.18 18.07
N LEU A 351 -5.95 -25.09 17.12
CA LEU A 351 -5.39 -26.24 16.40
C LEU A 351 -4.29 -26.99 17.17
N ILE A 352 -3.68 -26.36 18.17
CA ILE A 352 -2.58 -26.94 18.96
C ILE A 352 -2.99 -27.37 20.38
N GLN A 353 -4.24 -27.11 20.76
CA GLN A 353 -4.89 -27.65 21.96
C GLN A 353 -5.54 -28.99 21.63
#